data_AF-A0A433A662-F1
#
_entry.id   AF-A0A433A662-F1
#
_cell.length_a   1.000
_cell.length_b   1.000
_cell.length_c   1.000
_cell.angle_alpha   90.00
_cell.angle_beta   90.00
_cell.angle_gamma   90.00
#
_symmetry.space_group_name_H-M   'P 1'
#
loop_
_entity.id
_entity.type
_entity.pdbx_description
1 polymer ?
#
loop_
_entity_poly.entity_id
_entity_poly.type
_entity_poly.pdbx_seq_one_letter_code
_entity_poly.pdbx_strand_id
1 'polypeptide(L)'
;MGGCRKRVVCQAGGFILAAFVACGTSRAAEVPATCSREDFESVVEEAAGSLRDLNAKNRPMFQEKLRELKDKRHWTHDEFIEKAKPFVKDDKTSVYDQKTDELLSAIASMGQEGASAQSPDCALMVELRTRMKLLVDTQLAKWVYMFQKLDAELAN
;
A
#
# COMPACT_ATOMS: atom_id res chain seq x y z
N MET A 1 -1.34 -39.22 -59.79
CA MET A 1 -0.17 -40.04 -59.42
C MET A 1 -0.19 -40.24 -57.92
N GLY A 2 -0.19 -41.51 -57.48
CA GLY A 2 0.27 -41.95 -56.16
C GLY A 2 -0.63 -41.68 -54.94
N GLY A 3 -1.56 -42.57 -54.64
CA GLY A 3 -2.13 -42.70 -53.29
C GLY A 3 -1.33 -43.67 -52.42
N CYS A 4 -1.39 -43.52 -51.09
CA CYS A 4 -1.47 -44.66 -50.16
C CYS A 4 -1.69 -44.25 -48.69
N ARG A 5 -2.78 -44.80 -48.13
CA ARG A 5 -2.87 -45.54 -46.86
C ARG A 5 -2.68 -44.82 -45.50
N LYS A 6 -3.82 -44.78 -44.80
CA LYS A 6 -3.98 -44.89 -43.34
C LYS A 6 -2.94 -45.81 -42.69
N ARG A 7 -2.34 -45.36 -41.59
CA ARG A 7 -1.96 -46.21 -40.45
C ARG A 7 -2.30 -45.50 -39.15
N VAL A 8 -3.27 -46.06 -38.45
CA VAL A 8 -3.44 -45.89 -37.00
C VAL A 8 -2.38 -46.75 -36.34
N VAL A 9 -1.62 -46.17 -35.41
CA VAL A 9 -0.79 -46.90 -34.44
C VAL A 9 -1.06 -46.27 -33.07
N CYS A 10 -1.71 -47.04 -32.20
CA CYS A 10 -1.57 -46.91 -30.75
C CYS A 10 -0.12 -47.22 -30.39
N GLN A 11 0.55 -46.38 -29.59
CA GLN A 11 0.93 -46.66 -28.19
C GLN A 11 2.08 -45.75 -27.73
N ALA A 12 2.02 -45.46 -26.42
CA ALA A 12 3.14 -45.23 -25.50
C ALA A 12 3.82 -43.85 -25.49
N GLY A 13 3.65 -43.20 -24.33
CA GLY A 13 4.75 -42.58 -23.60
C GLY A 13 5.20 -41.20 -24.08
N GLY A 14 4.71 -40.15 -23.42
CA GLY A 14 5.27 -38.82 -23.55
C GLY A 14 4.56 -37.83 -22.65
N PHE A 15 5.08 -37.64 -21.44
CA PHE A 15 4.72 -36.52 -20.57
C PHE A 15 4.93 -35.20 -21.34
N ILE A 16 3.84 -34.57 -21.78
CA ILE A 16 3.88 -33.19 -22.27
C ILE A 16 3.79 -32.29 -21.04
N LEU A 17 4.93 -31.73 -20.64
CA LEU A 17 4.99 -30.57 -19.76
C LEU A 17 4.31 -29.40 -20.50
N ALA A 18 3.06 -29.13 -20.16
CA ALA A 18 2.39 -27.89 -20.55
C ALA A 18 3.01 -26.74 -19.73
N ALA A 19 3.95 -26.02 -20.35
CA ALA A 19 4.44 -24.75 -19.82
C ALA A 19 3.30 -23.72 -19.87
N PHE A 20 2.57 -23.60 -18.77
CA PHE A 20 1.67 -22.48 -18.53
C PHE A 20 2.52 -21.20 -18.40
N VAL A 21 2.65 -20.46 -19.49
CA VAL A 21 3.12 -19.07 -19.47
C VAL A 21 2.03 -18.24 -18.81
N ALA A 22 2.14 -18.04 -17.50
CA ALA A 22 1.34 -17.09 -16.75
C ALA A 22 1.73 -15.67 -17.18
N CYS A 23 1.12 -15.19 -18.26
CA CYS A 23 1.13 -13.79 -18.63
C CYS A 23 0.37 -13.03 -17.53
N GLY A 24 1.09 -12.35 -16.64
CA GLY A 24 0.52 -11.51 -15.60
C GLY A 24 -0.28 -10.38 -16.21
N THR A 25 -1.60 -10.57 -16.32
CA THR A 25 -2.54 -9.51 -16.64
C THR A 25 -2.55 -8.54 -15.48
N SER A 26 -1.85 -7.41 -15.64
CA SER A 26 -2.06 -6.25 -14.80
C SER A 26 -3.51 -5.81 -15.00
N ARG A 27 -4.37 -6.15 -14.05
CA ARG A 27 -5.80 -5.84 -14.12
C ARG A 27 -5.94 -4.34 -13.85
N ALA A 28 -6.16 -3.56 -14.91
CA ALA A 28 -6.58 -2.17 -14.77
C ALA A 28 -7.83 -2.12 -13.89
N ALA A 29 -7.93 -1.13 -13.00
CA ALA A 29 -9.11 -0.94 -12.18
C ALA A 29 -10.31 -0.71 -13.11
N GLU A 30 -11.27 -1.63 -13.09
CA GLU A 30 -12.47 -1.55 -13.90
C GLU A 30 -13.40 -0.50 -13.28
N VAL A 31 -13.84 0.47 -14.08
CA VAL A 31 -14.82 1.46 -13.66
C VAL A 31 -16.17 0.76 -13.58
N PRO A 32 -16.85 0.74 -12.41
CA PRO A 32 -18.14 0.09 -12.32
C PRO A 32 -19.18 0.85 -13.14
N ALA A 33 -20.10 0.11 -13.77
CA ALA A 33 -21.17 0.69 -14.59
C ALA A 33 -22.12 1.61 -13.79
N THR A 34 -22.20 1.40 -12.47
CA THR A 34 -22.97 2.20 -11.53
C THR A 34 -22.21 2.31 -10.22
N CYS A 35 -22.37 3.44 -9.54
CA CYS A 35 -21.85 3.70 -8.20
C CYS A 35 -22.85 4.58 -7.47
N SER A 36 -22.90 4.45 -6.14
CA SER A 36 -23.74 5.26 -5.28
C SER A 36 -22.90 6.19 -4.42
N ARG A 37 -23.57 7.15 -3.76
CA ARG A 37 -22.89 8.03 -2.79
C ARG A 37 -22.29 7.23 -1.64
N GLU A 38 -22.98 6.18 -1.19
CA GLU A 38 -22.53 5.29 -0.12
C GLU A 38 -21.21 4.59 -0.51
N ASP A 39 -20.97 4.30 -1.79
CA ASP A 39 -19.70 3.74 -2.25
C ASP A 39 -18.53 4.73 -2.07
N PHE A 40 -18.76 6.03 -2.26
CA PHE A 40 -17.74 7.06 -2.00
C PHE A 40 -17.42 7.14 -0.51
N GLU A 41 -18.45 7.19 0.33
CA GLU A 41 -18.29 7.24 1.80
C GLU A 41 -17.58 5.99 2.31
N SER A 42 -17.92 4.80 1.79
CA SER A 42 -17.27 3.54 2.14
C SER A 42 -15.79 3.52 1.76
N VAL A 43 -15.40 4.06 0.61
CA VAL A 43 -13.98 4.15 0.19
C VAL A 43 -13.17 5.02 1.16
N VAL A 44 -13.75 6.13 1.62
CA VAL A 44 -13.11 7.01 2.62
C VAL A 44 -12.97 6.30 3.96
N GLU A 45 -14.02 5.62 4.42
CA GLU A 45 -14.02 4.94 5.71
C GLU A 45 -13.05 3.75 5.74
N GLU A 46 -12.94 2.97 4.66
CA GLU A 46 -11.99 1.86 4.56
C GLU A 46 -10.54 2.35 4.69
N ALA A 47 -10.21 3.46 4.03
CA ALA A 47 -8.88 4.05 4.11
C ALA A 47 -8.60 4.64 5.50
N ALA A 48 -9.57 5.34 6.08
CA ALA A 48 -9.46 5.87 7.44
C ALA A 48 -9.28 4.75 8.48
N GLY A 49 -10.03 3.66 8.36
CA GLY A 49 -9.87 2.44 9.14
C GLY A 49 -8.46 1.87 9.02
N SER A 50 -7.99 1.69 7.79
CA SER A 50 -6.64 1.19 7.51
C SER A 50 -5.55 2.06 8.15
N LEU A 51 -5.69 3.39 8.10
CA LEU A 51 -4.75 4.32 8.74
C LEU A 51 -4.79 4.23 10.28
N ARG A 52 -5.98 4.07 10.88
CA ARG A 52 -6.12 3.89 12.33
C ARG A 52 -5.45 2.59 12.79
N ASP A 53 -5.72 1.49 12.10
CA ASP A 53 -5.15 0.17 12.41
C ASP A 53 -3.63 0.18 12.28
N LEU A 54 -3.13 0.78 11.20
CA LEU A 54 -1.70 0.92 10.95
C LEU A 54 -1.02 1.75 12.05
N ASN A 55 -1.64 2.82 12.55
CA ASN A 55 -1.13 3.57 13.70
C ASN A 55 -1.21 2.79 15.01
N ALA A 56 -2.34 2.13 15.28
CA ALA A 56 -2.56 1.34 16.48
C ALA A 56 -1.56 0.17 16.61
N LYS A 57 -1.22 -0.44 15.47
CA LYS A 57 -0.20 -1.49 15.39
C LYS A 57 1.22 -0.94 15.56
N ASN A 58 1.60 0.06 14.76
CA ASN A 58 3.01 0.41 14.63
C ASN A 58 3.52 1.32 15.75
N ARG A 59 2.69 2.23 16.29
CA ARG A 59 3.13 3.15 17.36
C ARG A 59 3.68 2.44 18.61
N PRO A 60 2.97 1.48 19.23
CA PRO A 60 3.48 0.82 20.43
C PRO A 60 4.76 0.02 20.14
N MET A 61 4.82 -0.70 19.02
CA MET A 61 6.00 -1.46 18.60
C MET A 61 7.22 -0.56 18.36
N PHE A 62 7.00 0.60 17.73
CA PHE A 62 8.06 1.57 17.46
C PHE A 62 8.57 2.22 18.74
N GLN A 63 7.67 2.56 19.67
CA GLN A 63 8.04 3.07 20.99
C GLN A 63 8.83 2.05 21.82
N GLU A 64 8.54 0.76 21.67
CA GLU A 64 9.30 -0.31 22.30
C GLU A 64 10.73 -0.38 21.78
N LYS A 65 10.93 -0.40 20.46
CA LYS A 65 12.26 -0.36 19.86
C LYS A 65 13.06 0.88 20.22
N LEU A 66 12.42 2.03 20.36
CA LEU A 66 13.07 3.24 20.86
C LEU A 66 13.56 3.08 22.30
N ARG A 67 12.79 2.39 23.16
CA ARG A 67 13.20 2.07 24.54
C ARG A 67 14.37 1.09 24.54
N GLU A 68 14.31 0.04 23.72
CA GLU A 68 15.43 -0.90 23.54
C GLU A 68 16.72 -0.17 23.11
N LEU A 69 16.61 0.76 22.15
CA LEU A 69 17.75 1.52 21.66
C LEU A 69 18.32 2.44 22.74
N LYS A 70 17.45 3.09 23.52
CA LYS A 70 17.84 3.92 24.67
C LYS A 70 18.69 3.10 25.65
N ASP A 71 18.21 1.91 26.01
CA ASP A 71 18.88 1.04 26.98
C ASP A 71 20.23 0.56 26.43
N LYS A 72 20.27 0.13 25.17
CA LYS A 72 21.49 -0.29 24.46
C LYS A 72 22.55 0.81 24.41
N ARG A 73 22.13 2.07 24.22
CA ARG A 73 23.03 3.22 24.11
C ARG A 73 23.31 3.89 25.46
N HIS A 74 22.72 3.39 26.54
CA HIS A 74 22.78 3.96 27.88
C HIS A 74 22.40 5.44 27.94
N TRP A 75 21.45 5.86 27.10
CA TRP A 75 21.00 7.25 27.08
C TRP A 75 20.20 7.59 28.33
N THR A 76 20.48 8.77 28.89
CA THR A 76 19.62 9.42 29.88
C THR A 76 18.25 9.77 29.26
N HIS A 77 17.30 10.19 30.09
CA HIS A 77 16.01 10.65 29.57
C HIS A 77 16.17 11.86 28.63
N ASP A 78 16.99 12.84 28.98
CA ASP A 78 17.18 14.06 28.19
C ASP A 78 17.87 13.76 26.86
N GLU A 79 18.91 12.91 26.88
CA GLU A 79 19.54 12.43 25.66
C GLU A 79 18.56 11.64 24.79
N PHE A 80 17.70 10.80 25.38
CA PHE A 80 16.70 10.06 24.64
C PHE A 80 15.76 11.00 23.86
N ILE A 81 15.27 12.08 24.48
CA ILE A 81 14.39 13.05 23.80
C ILE A 81 15.08 13.69 22.60
N GLU A 82 16.36 14.04 22.71
CA GLU A 82 17.10 14.66 21.60
C GLU A 82 17.53 13.65 20.53
N LYS A 83 18.05 12.49 20.95
CA LYS A 83 18.61 11.45 20.06
C LYS A 83 17.55 10.62 19.37
N ALA A 84 16.33 10.53 19.91
CA ALA A 84 15.21 9.82 19.28
C ALA A 84 14.56 10.60 18.12
N LYS A 85 14.61 11.94 18.15
CA LYS A 85 14.02 12.82 17.10
C LYS A 85 14.34 12.36 15.66
N PRO A 86 15.60 12.11 15.27
CA PRO A 86 15.92 11.71 13.89
C PRO A 86 15.31 10.37 13.46
N PHE A 87 14.84 9.53 14.38
CA PHE A 87 14.15 8.28 14.01
C PHE A 87 12.68 8.49 13.63
N VAL A 88 12.10 9.64 13.99
CA VAL A 88 10.71 10.00 13.69
C VAL A 88 10.63 11.13 12.65
N LYS A 89 11.60 12.04 12.66
CA LYS A 89 11.64 13.21 11.79
C LYS A 89 13.04 13.47 11.24
N ASP A 90 13.13 13.43 9.92
CA ASP A 90 14.29 13.69 9.07
C ASP A 90 13.80 14.11 7.67
N ASP A 91 14.72 14.29 6.73
CA ASP A 91 14.38 14.71 5.37
C ASP A 91 13.49 13.69 4.65
N LYS A 92 13.70 12.39 4.87
CA LYS A 92 12.96 11.34 4.17
C LYS A 92 11.53 11.20 4.71
N THR A 93 11.35 11.24 6.02
CA THR A 93 10.03 11.30 6.68
C THR A 93 9.29 12.59 6.35
N SER A 94 10.00 13.70 6.16
CA SER A 94 9.40 14.96 5.70
C SER A 94 8.82 14.84 4.28
N VAL A 95 9.47 14.09 3.37
CA VAL A 95 8.91 13.80 2.04
C VAL A 95 7.64 12.96 2.12
N TYR A 96 7.58 11.97 3.03
CA TYR A 96 6.37 11.20 3.25
C TYR A 96 5.24 12.08 3.82
N ASP A 97 5.57 12.99 4.75
CA ASP A 97 4.59 13.92 5.33
C ASP A 97 4.02 14.88 4.29
N GLN A 98 4.87 15.49 3.47
CA GLN A 98 4.44 16.36 2.36
C GLN A 98 3.52 15.62 1.38
N LYS A 99 3.89 14.40 0.98
CA LYS A 99 3.07 13.59 0.09
C LYS A 99 1.72 13.22 0.72
N THR A 100 1.70 12.94 2.02
CA THR A 100 0.46 12.69 2.76
C THR A 100 -0.44 13.93 2.77
N ASP A 101 0.11 15.12 3.01
CA ASP A 101 -0.64 16.37 2.97
C ASP A 101 -1.22 16.66 1.58
N GLU A 102 -0.43 16.45 0.52
CA GLU A 102 -0.88 16.57 -0.87
C GLU A 102 -2.03 15.60 -1.19
N LEU A 103 -1.92 14.34 -0.76
CA LEU A 103 -2.96 13.33 -0.97
C LEU A 103 -4.24 13.68 -0.22
N LEU A 104 -4.13 14.09 1.04
CA LEU A 104 -5.28 14.52 1.85
C LEU A 104 -5.99 15.72 1.23
N SER A 105 -5.24 16.71 0.74
CA SER A 105 -5.81 17.86 0.04
C SER A 105 -6.55 17.46 -1.23
N ALA A 106 -5.97 16.57 -2.04
CA ALA A 106 -6.61 16.09 -3.26
C ALA A 106 -7.88 15.27 -2.96
N ILE A 107 -7.80 14.37 -1.97
CA ILE A 107 -8.93 13.57 -1.48
C ILE A 107 -10.08 14.47 -1.03
N ALA A 108 -9.78 15.53 -0.26
CA ALA A 108 -10.81 16.46 0.22
C ALA A 108 -11.50 17.21 -0.94
N SER A 109 -10.74 17.66 -1.95
CA SER A 109 -11.30 18.29 -3.15
C SER A 109 -12.26 17.33 -3.87
N MET A 110 -11.83 16.09 -4.10
CA MET A 110 -12.62 15.08 -4.80
C MET A 110 -13.87 14.67 -4.03
N GLY A 111 -13.78 14.58 -2.70
CA GLY A 111 -14.95 14.34 -1.85
C GLY A 111 -16.00 15.44 -1.99
N GLN A 112 -15.56 16.71 -2.06
CA GLN A 112 -16.45 17.84 -2.25
C GLN A 112 -17.06 17.89 -3.66
N GLU A 113 -16.26 17.59 -4.69
CA GLU A 113 -16.71 17.49 -6.08
C GLU A 113 -17.76 16.38 -6.23
N GLY A 114 -17.49 15.19 -5.68
CA GLY A 114 -18.43 14.06 -5.69
C GLY A 114 -19.72 14.35 -4.91
N ALA A 115 -19.63 15.03 -3.77
CA ALA A 115 -20.81 15.41 -2.98
C ALA A 115 -21.68 16.50 -3.65
N SER A 116 -21.08 17.34 -4.50
CA SER A 116 -21.76 18.44 -5.19
C SER A 116 -22.31 18.06 -6.57
N ALA A 117 -21.96 16.86 -7.08
CA ALA A 117 -22.38 16.40 -8.39
C ALA A 117 -23.88 16.01 -8.42
N GLN A 118 -24.59 16.41 -9.48
CA GLN A 118 -25.99 16.02 -9.68
C GLN A 118 -26.18 14.53 -9.93
N SER A 119 -25.15 13.86 -10.45
CA SER A 119 -25.12 12.42 -10.69
C SER A 119 -23.77 11.84 -10.23
N PRO A 120 -23.75 10.65 -9.61
CA PRO A 120 -22.49 10.00 -9.23
C PRO A 120 -21.56 9.80 -10.43
N ASP A 121 -20.29 10.21 -10.29
CA ASP A 121 -19.23 9.96 -11.26
C ASP A 121 -18.37 8.78 -10.83
N CYS A 122 -18.60 7.61 -11.44
CA CYS A 122 -17.92 6.39 -11.06
C CYS A 122 -16.43 6.38 -11.44
N ALA A 123 -16.00 7.22 -12.38
CA ALA A 123 -14.59 7.41 -12.67
C ALA A 123 -13.92 8.20 -11.53
N LEU A 124 -14.58 9.25 -11.01
CA LEU A 124 -14.12 10.00 -9.85
C LEU A 124 -13.99 9.11 -8.60
N MET A 125 -14.94 8.19 -8.39
CA MET A 125 -14.88 7.21 -7.30
C MET A 125 -13.66 6.28 -7.40
N VAL A 126 -13.34 5.81 -8.61
CA VAL A 126 -12.17 4.94 -8.85
C VAL A 126 -10.86 5.70 -8.59
N GLU A 127 -10.79 6.96 -9.00
CA GLU A 127 -9.66 7.83 -8.69
C GLU A 127 -9.55 8.08 -7.17
N LEU A 128 -10.68 8.28 -6.48
CA LEU A 128 -10.71 8.48 -5.03
C LEU A 128 -10.13 7.26 -4.32
N ARG A 129 -10.57 6.06 -4.72
CA ARG A 129 -10.06 4.78 -4.21
C ARG A 129 -8.55 4.65 -4.45
N THR A 130 -8.08 5.05 -5.62
CA THR A 130 -6.66 5.01 -5.98
C THR A 130 -5.83 5.92 -5.07
N ARG A 131 -6.29 7.15 -4.82
CA ARG A 131 -5.60 8.10 -3.94
C ARG A 131 -5.64 7.69 -2.48
N MET A 132 -6.78 7.15 -2.02
CA MET A 132 -6.91 6.56 -0.68
C MET A 132 -5.92 5.42 -0.46
N LYS A 133 -5.82 4.50 -1.43
CA LYS A 133 -4.81 3.44 -1.39
C LYS A 133 -3.39 4.01 -1.35
N LEU A 134 -3.09 5.00 -2.19
CA LEU A 134 -1.79 5.64 -2.21
C LEU A 134 -1.44 6.35 -0.89
N LEU A 135 -2.42 6.92 -0.20
CA LEU A 135 -2.26 7.50 1.14
C LEU A 135 -1.87 6.43 2.17
N VAL A 136 -2.62 5.31 2.22
CA VAL A 136 -2.30 4.18 3.11
C VAL A 136 -0.91 3.61 2.81
N ASP A 137 -0.59 3.40 1.53
CA ASP A 137 0.70 2.87 1.09
C ASP A 137 1.85 3.84 1.44
N THR A 138 1.64 5.15 1.37
CA THR A 138 2.61 6.19 1.75
C THR A 138 2.89 6.14 3.26
N GLN A 139 1.85 6.02 4.08
CA GLN A 139 2.00 5.91 5.53
C GLN A 139 2.68 4.59 5.93
N LEU A 140 2.36 3.48 5.26
CA LEU A 140 3.06 2.20 5.47
C LEU A 140 4.54 2.32 5.12
N ALA A 141 4.87 2.94 3.98
CA ALA A 141 6.26 3.15 3.58
C ALA A 141 7.03 4.00 4.60
N LYS A 142 6.40 5.03 5.18
CA LYS A 142 6.98 5.82 6.26
C LYS A 142 7.29 4.96 7.49
N TRP A 143 6.36 4.11 7.93
CA TRP A 143 6.61 3.19 9.05
C TRP A 143 7.75 2.21 8.76
N VAL A 144 7.74 1.57 7.58
CA VAL A 144 8.80 0.65 7.16
C VAL A 144 10.16 1.34 7.22
N TYR A 145 10.25 2.56 6.69
CA TYR A 145 11.48 3.36 6.74
C TYR A 145 11.94 3.61 8.19
N MET A 146 11.04 4.08 9.06
CA MET A 146 11.39 4.36 10.46
C MET A 146 11.83 3.09 11.21
N PHE A 147 11.16 1.95 11.00
CA PHE A 147 11.56 0.66 11.59
C PHE A 147 12.93 0.20 11.11
N GLN A 148 13.20 0.28 9.80
CA GLN A 148 14.50 -0.09 9.22
C GLN A 148 15.65 0.70 9.87
N LYS A 149 15.45 1.99 10.15
CA LYS A 149 16.45 2.80 10.86
C LYS A 149 16.73 2.28 12.27
N LEU A 150 15.69 1.97 13.04
CA LEU A 150 15.87 1.44 14.40
C LEU A 150 16.48 0.05 14.39
N ASP A 151 16.03 -0.83 13.50
CA ASP A 151 16.56 -2.18 13.39
C ASP A 151 18.05 -2.19 13.05
N ALA A 152 18.49 -1.29 12.16
CA ALA A 152 19.91 -1.12 11.85
C ALA A 152 20.72 -0.70 13.10
N GLU A 153 20.24 0.26 13.89
CA GLU A 153 20.91 0.70 15.12
C GLU A 153 20.90 -0.38 16.22
N LEU A 154 19.82 -1.15 16.31
CA LEU A 154 19.69 -2.26 17.26
C LEU A 154 20.54 -3.47 16.88
N ALA A 155 20.89 -3.65 15.60
CA ALA A 155 21.81 -4.68 15.14
C ALA A 155 23.30 -4.35 15.35
N ASN A 156 23.66 -3.07 15.50
CA ASN A 156 25.05 -2.56 15.63
C ASN A 156 25.61 -2.59 17.05
#